data_AF-A0A9P9WKP1-F1
#
_entry.id   AF-A0A9P9WKP1-F1
#
_cell.length_a   1.000
_cell.length_b   1.000
_cell.length_c   1.000
_cell.angle_alpha   90.00
_cell.angle_beta   90.00
_cell.angle_gamma   90.00
#
_symmetry.space_group_name_H-M   'P 1'
#
loop_
_entity.id
_entity.type
_entity.pdbx_description
1 polymer ?
#
loop_
_entity_poly.entity_id
_entity_poly.type
_entity_poly.pdbx_seq_one_letter_code
_entity_poly.pdbx_strand_id
1 'polypeptide(L)'
;MCSPNSMAPLDPNTGRHQYPADRNRINFRPSRPDFVAARRRCNDALSKYNAFTERCSDEERVRLWLNVVDPARVRQGLPRCLRSQMPDPAVDPRAHDKALMEYRGCCVTELNDAAGFHTKKLVLGELGMSNSDNCVMGEGTAKLAKQRIIPDIKPEILMEYGLRVRIHPTVGINYHCTIIDSPVADIDIGPHVLIGPHVKLFSVGHSLASDEAGDRTVYAGPITIEAGVWVGGNSTILSGVTIGEGAVISAGSVVTKDIPPYSVAVGSPARVLRYINAEEDGPQADDYEAQTLVDALMVGGTGDPTGVQDARTEARIIGKYMTPQDQELYNNMHH
;
A
#
# COMPACT_ATOMS: atom_id res chain seq x y z
N MET A 1 -37.09 -12.40 -19.26
CA MET A 1 -36.63 -13.58 -20.01
C MET A 1 -35.36 -13.17 -20.75
N CYS A 2 -34.18 -13.61 -20.29
CA CYS A 2 -32.94 -13.45 -21.06
C CYS A 2 -32.85 -14.64 -22.03
N SER A 3 -32.79 -14.37 -23.33
CA SER A 3 -32.70 -15.41 -24.34
C SER A 3 -31.33 -16.12 -24.25
N PRO A 4 -31.28 -17.46 -24.22
CA PRO A 4 -30.03 -18.20 -24.40
C PRO A 4 -29.71 -18.28 -25.90
N ASN A 5 -28.42 -18.25 -26.25
CA ASN A 5 -27.83 -18.41 -27.59
C ASN A 5 -27.71 -17.17 -28.48
N SER A 6 -26.78 -16.27 -28.15
CA SER A 6 -26.03 -15.56 -29.19
C SER A 6 -24.53 -15.75 -28.94
N MET A 7 -23.94 -16.78 -29.56
CA MET A 7 -22.47 -16.84 -29.70
C MET A 7 -22.00 -15.61 -30.48
N ALA A 8 -20.88 -15.02 -30.07
CA ALA A 8 -20.28 -13.92 -30.80
C ALA A 8 -19.88 -14.36 -32.23
N PRO A 9 -20.02 -13.52 -33.26
CA PRO A 9 -19.65 -13.88 -34.63
C PRO A 9 -18.16 -14.21 -34.75
N LEU A 10 -17.83 -15.13 -35.65
CA LEU A 10 -16.46 -15.50 -36.00
C LEU A 10 -15.81 -14.38 -36.82
N ASP A 11 -14.56 -14.03 -36.50
CA ASP A 11 -13.72 -13.15 -37.31
C ASP A 11 -13.38 -13.85 -38.64
N PRO A 12 -13.76 -13.28 -39.80
CA PRO A 12 -13.56 -13.92 -41.09
C PRO A 12 -12.08 -14.03 -41.52
N ASN A 13 -11.16 -13.30 -40.88
CA ASN A 13 -9.73 -13.38 -41.17
C ASN A 13 -8.97 -14.35 -40.25
N THR A 14 -9.50 -14.63 -39.04
CA THR A 14 -8.81 -15.44 -38.03
C THR A 14 -9.54 -16.71 -37.63
N GLY A 15 -10.81 -16.87 -38.03
CA GLY A 15 -11.65 -18.04 -37.71
C GLY A 15 -12.00 -18.15 -36.22
N ARG A 16 -11.76 -17.12 -35.41
CA ARG A 16 -11.98 -17.13 -33.96
C ARG A 16 -13.20 -16.30 -33.59
N HIS A 17 -13.91 -16.71 -32.53
CA HIS A 17 -14.99 -15.89 -31.97
C HIS A 17 -14.44 -14.54 -31.50
N GLN A 18 -14.93 -13.45 -32.11
CA GLN A 18 -14.59 -12.09 -31.70
C GLN A 18 -15.44 -11.73 -30.49
N TYR A 19 -14.95 -12.01 -29.29
CA TYR A 19 -15.48 -11.38 -28.09
C TYR A 19 -15.17 -9.88 -28.20
N PRO A 20 -16.15 -8.98 -27.94
CA PRO A 20 -15.88 -7.55 -27.99
C PRO A 20 -14.69 -7.27 -27.09
N ALA A 21 -13.68 -6.59 -27.63
CA ALA A 21 -12.54 -6.13 -26.87
C ALA A 21 -13.08 -5.23 -25.76
N ASP A 22 -13.27 -5.80 -24.57
CA ASP A 22 -13.39 -5.04 -23.34
C ASP A 22 -12.10 -4.22 -23.30
N ARG A 23 -12.22 -2.90 -23.54
CA ARG A 23 -11.08 -2.01 -23.83
C ARG A 23 -10.04 -1.99 -22.69
N ASN A 24 -10.36 -2.63 -21.58
CA ASN A 24 -9.56 -2.73 -20.37
C ASN A 24 -8.91 -4.12 -20.16
N ARG A 25 -8.96 -5.08 -21.10
CA ARG A 25 -8.33 -6.41 -20.94
C ARG A 25 -7.29 -6.69 -22.01
N ILE A 26 -6.04 -6.92 -21.57
CA ILE A 26 -4.89 -7.17 -22.44
C ILE A 26 -4.46 -8.63 -22.29
N ASN A 27 -4.48 -9.36 -23.40
CA ASN A 27 -4.01 -10.74 -23.44
C ASN A 27 -2.48 -10.80 -23.34
N PHE A 28 -1.96 -11.76 -22.58
CA PHE A 28 -0.53 -12.01 -22.50
C PHE A 28 -0.23 -13.50 -22.33
N ARG A 29 1.01 -13.91 -22.59
CA ARG A 29 1.46 -15.31 -22.44
C ARG A 29 2.41 -15.44 -21.24
N PRO A 30 1.95 -15.94 -20.09
CA PRO A 30 2.78 -16.00 -18.87
C PRO A 30 4.02 -16.89 -18.98
N SER A 31 4.03 -17.80 -19.96
CA SER A 31 5.12 -18.74 -20.23
C SER A 31 6.30 -18.11 -20.99
N ARG A 32 6.20 -16.85 -21.44
CA ARG A 32 7.34 -16.20 -22.10
C ARG A 32 8.56 -16.16 -21.16
N PRO A 33 9.79 -16.43 -21.65
CA PRO A 33 10.97 -16.50 -20.79
C PRO A 33 11.26 -15.23 -19.99
N ASP A 34 11.02 -14.06 -20.60
CA ASP A 34 11.14 -12.74 -19.97
C ASP A 34 10.16 -12.57 -18.80
N PHE A 35 8.91 -13.00 -18.96
CA PHE A 35 7.88 -12.95 -17.91
C PHE A 35 8.16 -13.95 -16.79
N VAL A 36 8.67 -15.14 -17.12
CA VAL A 36 9.10 -16.12 -16.11
C VAL A 36 10.27 -15.58 -15.28
N ALA A 37 11.25 -14.95 -15.93
CA ALA A 37 12.37 -14.32 -15.24
C ALA A 37 11.92 -13.17 -14.31
N ALA A 38 10.99 -12.34 -14.78
CA ALA A 38 10.43 -11.25 -13.98
C ALA A 38 9.71 -11.74 -12.71
N ARG A 39 8.93 -12.83 -12.82
CA ARG A 39 8.25 -13.45 -11.67
C ARG A 39 9.22 -14.05 -10.66
N ARG A 40 10.23 -14.79 -11.13
CA ARG A 40 11.28 -15.35 -10.24
C ARG A 40 11.98 -14.24 -9.45
N ARG A 41 12.35 -13.15 -10.13
CA ARG A 41 12.94 -11.97 -9.49
C ARG A 41 12.01 -11.37 -8.43
N CYS A 42 10.71 -11.21 -8.73
CA CYS A 42 9.74 -10.68 -7.77
C CYS A 42 9.64 -11.58 -6.53
N ASN A 43 9.51 -12.89 -6.72
CA ASN A 43 9.45 -13.86 -5.63
C ASN A 43 10.70 -13.83 -4.73
N ASP A 44 11.90 -13.75 -5.33
CA ASP A 44 13.15 -13.64 -4.57
C ASP A 44 13.24 -12.33 -3.77
N ALA A 45 12.76 -11.22 -4.35
CA ALA A 45 12.72 -9.92 -3.68
C ALA A 45 11.69 -9.93 -2.52
N LEU A 46 10.51 -10.50 -2.75
CA LEU A 46 9.46 -10.63 -1.74
C LEU A 46 9.86 -11.58 -0.61
N SER A 47 10.59 -12.65 -0.89
CA SER A 47 11.07 -13.55 0.17
C SER A 47 11.97 -12.79 1.15
N LYS A 48 12.81 -11.88 0.65
CA LYS A 48 13.65 -11.00 1.47
C LYS A 48 12.83 -9.90 2.15
N TYR A 49 11.87 -9.32 1.43
CA TYR A 49 10.94 -8.36 2.02
C TYR A 49 10.21 -9.01 3.18
N ASN A 50 9.46 -10.09 2.97
CA ASN A 50 8.65 -10.78 4.00
C ASN A 50 9.45 -11.32 5.19
N ALA A 51 10.74 -11.59 5.03
CA ALA A 51 11.63 -11.93 6.14
C ALA A 51 11.99 -10.72 7.03
N PHE A 52 11.52 -9.51 6.68
CA PHE A 52 11.77 -8.31 7.47
C PHE A 52 11.11 -8.43 8.85
N THR A 53 11.83 -7.93 9.85
CA THR A 53 11.33 -7.80 11.21
C THR A 53 11.14 -6.32 11.51
N GLU A 54 10.39 -6.00 12.55
CA GLU A 54 10.19 -4.62 13.03
C GLU A 54 11.50 -3.94 13.49
N ARG A 55 12.62 -4.66 13.52
CA ARG A 55 13.97 -4.16 13.84
C ARG A 55 14.76 -3.64 12.63
N CYS A 56 14.24 -3.79 11.42
CA CYS A 56 14.88 -3.33 10.19
C CYS A 56 14.78 -1.80 10.08
N SER A 57 15.85 -1.13 9.61
CA SER A 57 15.81 0.32 9.42
C SER A 57 14.86 0.71 8.28
N ASP A 58 14.30 1.92 8.34
CA ASP A 58 13.44 2.44 7.26
C ASP A 58 14.15 2.41 5.90
N GLU A 59 15.45 2.71 5.87
CA GLU A 59 16.26 2.66 4.65
C GLU A 59 16.34 1.24 4.07
N GLU A 60 16.56 0.24 4.92
CA GLU A 60 16.61 -1.15 4.46
C GLU A 60 15.23 -1.63 4.01
N ARG A 61 14.16 -1.23 4.70
CA ARG A 61 12.78 -1.51 4.27
C ARG A 61 12.46 -0.89 2.91
N VAL A 62 12.85 0.37 2.68
CA VAL A 62 12.73 1.06 1.39
C VAL A 62 13.50 0.30 0.31
N ARG A 63 14.75 -0.07 0.58
CA ARG A 63 15.59 -0.81 -0.36
C ARG A 63 14.98 -2.17 -0.71
N LEU A 64 14.48 -2.92 0.28
CA LEU A 64 13.83 -4.21 0.06
C LEU A 64 12.57 -4.04 -0.79
N TRP A 65 11.75 -3.03 -0.50
CA TRP A 65 10.55 -2.73 -1.26
C TRP A 65 10.84 -2.32 -2.71
N LEU A 66 11.81 -1.44 -2.93
CA LEU A 66 12.23 -1.03 -4.29
C LEU A 66 12.75 -2.22 -5.11
N ASN A 67 13.37 -3.23 -4.49
CA ASN A 67 13.76 -4.45 -5.22
C ASN A 67 12.56 -5.24 -5.77
N VAL A 68 11.37 -5.09 -5.15
CA VAL A 68 10.12 -5.67 -5.62
C VAL A 68 9.57 -4.86 -6.79
N VAL A 69 9.35 -3.56 -6.60
CA VAL A 69 8.58 -2.74 -7.55
C VAL A 69 9.40 -1.97 -8.59
N ASP A 70 10.66 -1.63 -8.30
CA ASP A 70 11.55 -0.86 -9.19
C ASP A 70 13.03 -1.34 -9.08
N PRO A 71 13.36 -2.53 -9.62
CA PRO A 71 14.69 -3.11 -9.49
C PRO A 71 15.75 -2.41 -10.35
N ALA A 72 15.33 -1.63 -11.36
CA ALA A 72 16.24 -0.90 -12.22
C ALA A 72 16.88 0.26 -11.44
N ARG A 73 16.09 0.93 -10.61
CA ARG A 73 16.56 2.03 -9.76
C ARG A 73 17.59 1.58 -8.73
N VAL A 74 17.41 0.41 -8.11
CA VAL A 74 18.40 -0.13 -7.16
C VAL A 74 19.77 -0.35 -7.83
N ARG A 75 19.80 -0.76 -9.11
CA ARG A 75 21.06 -0.97 -9.86
C ARG A 75 21.75 0.32 -10.27
N GLN A 76 21.01 1.41 -10.44
CA GLN A 76 21.56 2.74 -10.74
C GLN A 76 22.17 3.40 -9.49
N GLY A 77 22.07 2.75 -8.32
CA GLY A 77 22.37 3.30 -7.02
C GLY A 77 21.17 4.05 -6.48
N LEU A 78 20.87 3.86 -5.19
CA LEU A 78 20.01 4.82 -4.48
C LEU A 78 20.62 6.23 -4.67
N PRO A 79 19.81 7.31 -4.69
CA PRO A 79 20.28 8.65 -5.05
C PRO A 79 21.60 9.02 -4.36
N ARG A 80 22.52 9.66 -5.12
CA ARG A 80 23.89 10.04 -4.71
C ARG A 80 23.97 10.82 -3.39
N CYS A 81 22.85 11.38 -2.92
CA CYS A 81 22.75 12.05 -1.65
C CYS A 81 23.12 11.11 -0.47
N LEU A 82 22.97 9.78 -0.58
CA LEU A 82 23.24 8.80 0.50
C LEU A 82 24.69 8.65 0.96
N ARG A 83 25.68 9.30 0.34
CA ARG A 83 27.08 9.03 0.69
C ARG A 83 28.04 10.20 0.88
N SER A 84 27.72 11.45 0.56
CA SER A 84 28.81 12.44 0.35
C SER A 84 28.74 13.79 1.06
N GLN A 85 27.87 14.03 2.04
CA GLN A 85 27.81 15.34 2.73
C GLN A 85 27.53 15.30 4.24
N MET A 86 27.91 14.23 4.95
CA MET A 86 27.79 14.22 6.42
C MET A 86 29.11 14.67 7.07
N PRO A 87 29.08 15.69 7.96
CA PRO A 87 30.21 16.00 8.83
C PRO A 87 30.61 14.76 9.64
N ASP A 88 31.90 14.60 9.97
CA ASP A 88 32.34 13.46 10.79
C ASP A 88 31.72 13.57 12.20
N PRO A 89 30.95 12.57 12.68
CA PRO A 89 30.33 12.62 14.00
C PRO A 89 31.33 12.69 15.15
N ALA A 90 32.60 12.30 14.92
CA ALA A 90 33.67 12.45 15.90
C ALA A 90 34.22 13.89 15.98
N VAL A 91 33.93 14.73 14.98
CA VAL A 91 34.45 16.10 14.86
C VAL A 91 33.40 17.14 15.27
N ASP A 92 32.16 17.01 14.80
CA ASP A 92 31.05 17.88 15.20
C ASP A 92 29.71 17.10 15.23
N PRO A 93 29.35 16.55 16.41
CA PRO A 93 28.12 15.78 16.57
C PRO A 93 26.85 16.58 16.28
N ARG A 94 26.84 17.90 16.56
CA ARG A 94 25.64 18.73 16.38
C ARG A 94 25.44 19.10 14.92
N ALA A 95 26.53 19.38 14.21
CA ALA A 95 26.47 19.56 12.76
C ALA A 95 26.12 18.24 12.05
N HIS A 96 26.59 17.10 12.56
CA HIS A 96 26.20 15.77 12.06
C HIS A 96 24.71 15.49 12.27
N ASP A 97 24.17 15.72 13.48
CA ASP A 97 22.75 15.50 13.79
C ASP A 97 21.83 16.45 13.00
N LYS A 98 22.23 17.72 12.87
CA LYS A 98 21.50 18.70 12.06
C LYS A 98 21.52 18.31 10.58
N ALA A 99 22.68 17.91 10.06
CA ALA A 99 22.80 17.40 8.71
C ALA A 99 21.96 16.13 8.52
N LEU A 100 21.91 15.20 9.48
CA LEU A 100 21.06 14.01 9.45
C LEU A 100 19.56 14.36 9.36
N MET A 101 19.10 15.37 10.10
CA MET A 101 17.69 15.80 10.04
C MET A 101 17.34 16.46 8.71
N GLU A 102 18.19 17.36 8.21
CA GLU A 102 18.03 18.00 6.89
C GLU A 102 18.13 16.96 5.75
N TYR A 103 19.04 16.01 5.90
CA TYR A 103 19.29 14.90 4.98
C TYR A 103 18.12 13.92 4.90
N ARG A 104 17.51 13.57 6.04
CA ARG A 104 16.27 12.78 6.10
C ARG A 104 15.15 13.49 5.34
N GLY A 105 15.00 14.80 5.51
CA GLY A 105 14.04 15.61 4.75
C GLY A 105 14.28 15.58 3.24
N CYS A 106 15.52 15.82 2.80
CA CYS A 106 15.89 15.81 1.38
C CYS A 106 15.68 14.42 0.74
N CYS A 107 16.06 13.34 1.42
CA CYS A 107 15.82 11.97 0.99
C CYS A 107 14.34 11.65 0.82
N VAL A 108 13.49 12.09 1.75
CA VAL A 108 12.04 11.89 1.67
C VAL A 108 11.49 12.56 0.40
N THR A 109 11.85 13.83 0.13
CA THR A 109 11.42 14.54 -1.10
C THR A 109 11.96 13.91 -2.37
N GLU A 110 13.25 13.58 -2.44
CA GLU A 110 13.83 12.94 -3.61
C GLU A 110 13.28 11.53 -3.84
N LEU A 111 12.99 10.76 -2.78
CA LEU A 111 12.36 9.44 -2.85
C LEU A 111 10.87 9.53 -3.24
N ASN A 112 10.17 10.60 -2.86
CA ASN A 112 8.80 10.88 -3.26
C ASN A 112 8.71 11.32 -4.74
N ASP A 113 9.58 12.24 -5.18
CA ASP A 113 9.70 12.64 -6.58
C ASP A 113 10.18 11.48 -7.47
N ALA A 114 11.06 10.64 -6.90
CA ALA A 114 11.55 9.41 -7.49
C ALA A 114 10.45 8.37 -7.74
N ALA A 115 9.55 8.16 -6.78
CA ALA A 115 8.48 7.17 -6.84
C ALA A 115 7.41 7.46 -7.92
N GLY A 116 7.63 8.48 -8.76
CA GLY A 116 6.82 8.76 -9.95
C GLY A 116 5.51 9.48 -9.66
N PHE A 117 5.29 9.91 -8.41
CA PHE A 117 4.10 10.66 -8.08
C PHE A 117 4.22 12.09 -8.60
N HIS A 118 3.22 12.54 -9.35
CA HIS A 118 3.02 13.95 -9.70
C HIS A 118 2.61 14.77 -8.45
N THR A 119 3.38 14.68 -7.37
CA THR A 119 3.15 15.40 -6.10
C THR A 119 3.49 16.89 -6.19
N LYS A 120 4.24 17.30 -7.22
CA LYS A 120 4.65 18.70 -7.38
C LYS A 120 3.46 19.67 -7.46
N LYS A 121 2.30 19.24 -7.97
CA LYS A 121 1.12 20.12 -8.12
C LYS A 121 0.19 20.11 -6.89
N LEU A 122 0.11 19.00 -6.16
CA LEU A 122 -0.69 18.90 -4.92
C LEU A 122 -0.03 19.65 -3.76
N VAL A 123 1.29 19.51 -3.59
CA VAL A 123 2.02 20.16 -2.48
C VAL A 123 2.12 21.68 -2.67
N LEU A 124 2.30 22.16 -3.90
CA LEU A 124 2.38 23.60 -4.18
C LEU A 124 0.99 24.27 -4.21
N GLY A 125 -0.06 23.53 -4.57
CA GLY A 125 -1.44 24.03 -4.62
C GLY A 125 -2.06 24.23 -3.23
N GLU A 126 -1.76 23.35 -2.27
CA GLU A 126 -2.27 23.46 -0.89
C GLU A 126 -1.53 24.50 -0.03
N LEU A 127 -0.33 24.92 -0.45
CA LEU A 127 0.53 25.83 0.33
C LEU A 127 0.68 27.25 -0.27
N GLY A 128 0.12 27.53 -1.46
CA GLY A 128 0.13 28.89 -2.03
C GLY A 128 1.53 29.48 -2.28
N MET A 129 2.57 28.66 -2.45
CA MET A 129 3.95 29.11 -2.59
C MET A 129 4.36 29.26 -4.07
N SER A 130 4.89 30.43 -4.45
CA SER A 130 5.44 30.70 -5.78
C SER A 130 6.91 30.27 -5.91
N ASN A 131 7.32 29.97 -7.16
CA ASN A 131 8.61 29.37 -7.56
C ASN A 131 9.88 30.22 -7.34
N SER A 132 9.85 31.29 -6.57
CA SER A 132 11.02 32.13 -6.33
C SER A 132 11.02 32.56 -4.88
N ASP A 133 11.90 31.96 -4.09
CA ASP A 133 12.83 32.64 -3.18
C ASP A 133 13.37 31.65 -2.15
N ASN A 134 14.64 31.85 -1.77
CA ASN A 134 15.39 31.06 -0.79
C ASN A 134 14.52 30.66 0.41
N CYS A 135 14.23 29.36 0.54
CA CYS A 135 13.41 28.83 1.62
C CYS A 135 14.18 28.93 2.94
N VAL A 136 13.91 29.99 3.71
CA VAL A 136 14.21 30.03 5.14
C VAL A 136 13.24 29.05 5.81
N MET A 137 13.79 27.96 6.34
CA MET A 137 13.07 26.81 6.87
C MET A 137 12.23 27.22 8.11
N GLY A 138 10.92 27.32 7.92
CA GLY A 138 9.93 27.47 9.01
C GLY A 138 9.29 26.15 9.44
N GLU A 139 8.47 26.21 10.49
CA GLU A 139 7.76 25.11 11.18
C GLU A 139 7.01 24.10 10.28
N GLY A 140 6.75 24.44 9.01
CA GLY A 140 6.15 23.53 8.02
C GLY A 140 7.00 22.29 7.68
N THR A 141 8.32 22.34 7.90
CA THR A 141 9.24 21.23 7.62
C THR A 141 9.11 20.07 8.62
N ALA A 142 8.66 20.34 9.85
CA ALA A 142 8.36 19.28 10.82
C ALA A 142 7.16 18.41 10.41
N LYS A 143 6.23 18.96 9.61
CA LYS A 143 5.12 18.18 9.00
C LYS A 143 5.60 17.33 7.81
N LEU A 144 6.54 17.84 7.01
CA LEU A 144 7.14 17.10 5.90
C LEU A 144 8.00 15.93 6.40
N ALA A 145 8.68 16.06 7.54
CA ALA A 145 9.47 15.00 8.17
C ALA A 145 8.62 13.80 8.68
N LYS A 146 7.30 13.95 8.80
CA LYS A 146 6.37 12.86 9.17
C LYS A 146 5.75 12.14 7.98
N GLN A 147 6.05 12.54 6.74
CA GLN A 147 5.51 11.87 5.55
C GLN A 147 6.22 10.54 5.33
N ARG A 148 5.45 9.45 5.27
CA ARG A 148 5.96 8.13 4.92
C ARG A 148 6.61 8.18 3.54
N ILE A 149 7.78 7.57 3.42
CA ILE A 149 8.56 7.47 2.18
C ILE A 149 8.11 6.24 1.36
N ILE A 150 7.59 5.22 2.05
CA ILE A 150 7.06 3.99 1.49
C ILE A 150 5.76 3.59 2.22
N PRO A 151 4.87 2.83 1.55
CA PRO A 151 3.65 2.34 2.17
C PRO A 151 3.92 1.46 3.41
N ASP A 152 2.99 1.47 4.36
CA ASP A 152 3.01 0.53 5.49
C ASP A 152 2.50 -0.83 5.07
N ILE A 153 3.39 -1.68 4.57
CA ILE A 153 3.01 -3.04 4.16
C ILE A 153 3.47 -4.01 5.23
N LYS A 154 2.50 -4.65 5.90
CA LYS A 154 2.75 -5.73 6.85
C LYS A 154 3.05 -7.04 6.10
N PRO A 155 4.07 -7.81 6.52
CA PRO A 155 4.36 -9.11 5.93
C PRO A 155 3.34 -10.14 6.43
N GLU A 156 3.06 -11.25 5.76
CA GLU A 156 3.54 -11.63 4.43
C GLU A 156 2.68 -10.99 3.33
N ILE A 157 3.31 -10.42 2.31
CA ILE A 157 2.63 -10.00 1.08
C ILE A 157 3.10 -10.87 -0.09
N LEU A 158 2.17 -11.27 -0.96
CA LEU A 158 2.46 -12.01 -2.18
C LEU A 158 2.20 -11.14 -3.42
N MET A 159 3.09 -11.22 -4.41
CA MET A 159 3.01 -10.50 -5.69
C MET A 159 3.64 -11.33 -6.81
N GLU A 160 3.10 -11.28 -8.05
CA GLU A 160 3.69 -12.03 -9.17
C GLU A 160 4.83 -11.27 -9.85
N TYR A 161 4.65 -10.00 -10.23
CA TYR A 161 5.61 -9.25 -11.04
C TYR A 161 6.16 -8.01 -10.36
N GLY A 162 5.36 -7.21 -9.66
CA GLY A 162 5.70 -5.94 -9.04
C GLY A 162 6.06 -4.77 -9.97
N LEU A 163 6.24 -5.00 -11.27
CA LEU A 163 6.75 -3.99 -12.20
C LEU A 163 5.71 -2.92 -12.60
N ARG A 164 4.42 -3.17 -12.34
CA ARG A 164 3.30 -2.28 -12.69
C ARG A 164 2.37 -2.00 -11.52
N VAL A 165 2.88 -2.21 -10.30
CA VAL A 165 2.16 -1.95 -9.05
C VAL A 165 2.67 -0.63 -8.48
N ARG A 166 1.79 0.37 -8.42
CA ARG A 166 2.08 1.71 -7.89
C ARG A 166 1.26 1.92 -6.63
N ILE A 167 1.94 2.11 -5.51
CA ILE A 167 1.32 2.25 -4.19
C ILE A 167 1.79 3.56 -3.58
N HIS A 168 0.85 4.43 -3.22
CA HIS A 168 1.18 5.69 -2.59
C HIS A 168 1.84 5.48 -1.20
N PRO A 169 2.83 6.29 -0.79
CA PRO A 169 3.54 6.09 0.48
C PRO A 169 2.68 6.13 1.75
N THR A 170 1.50 6.73 1.69
CA THR A 170 0.56 6.81 2.83
C THR A 170 -0.30 5.56 3.00
N VAL A 171 -0.24 4.61 2.06
CA VAL A 171 -1.13 3.42 2.08
C VAL A 171 -0.74 2.49 3.23
N GLY A 172 -1.74 1.96 3.92
CA GLY A 172 -1.59 0.85 4.86
C GLY A 172 -2.09 -0.44 4.25
N ILE A 173 -1.26 -1.48 4.19
CA ILE A 173 -1.62 -2.83 3.76
C ILE A 173 -1.35 -3.79 4.91
N ASN A 174 -2.40 -4.46 5.36
CA ASN A 174 -2.36 -5.35 6.50
C ASN A 174 -1.92 -6.78 6.10
N TYR A 175 -1.76 -7.65 7.10
CA TYR A 175 -1.15 -8.99 6.97
C TYR A 175 -1.78 -9.85 5.86
N HIS A 176 -0.94 -10.66 5.20
CA HIS A 176 -1.35 -11.76 4.31
C HIS A 176 -2.12 -11.33 3.05
N CYS A 177 -1.87 -10.12 2.55
CA CYS A 177 -2.46 -9.66 1.30
C CYS A 177 -1.82 -10.34 0.08
N THR A 178 -2.61 -10.55 -0.97
CA THR A 178 -2.15 -11.17 -2.23
C THR A 178 -2.46 -10.25 -3.40
N ILE A 179 -1.45 -9.93 -4.20
CA ILE A 179 -1.56 -9.09 -5.39
C ILE A 179 -1.13 -9.90 -6.61
N ILE A 180 -2.09 -10.48 -7.34
CA ILE A 180 -1.79 -11.13 -8.62
C ILE A 180 -1.81 -10.06 -9.71
N ASP A 181 -0.67 -9.41 -9.88
CA ASP A 181 -0.40 -8.39 -10.89
C ASP A 181 0.08 -8.99 -12.22
N SER A 182 0.34 -8.15 -13.22
CA SER A 182 0.72 -8.60 -14.55
C SER A 182 1.75 -7.67 -15.18
N PRO A 183 2.48 -8.12 -16.22
CA PRO A 183 3.42 -7.25 -16.94
C PRO A 183 2.72 -6.30 -17.92
N VAL A 184 1.39 -6.39 -18.09
CA VAL A 184 0.64 -5.67 -19.14
C VAL A 184 -0.48 -4.78 -18.63
N ALA A 185 -0.86 -4.88 -17.35
CA ALA A 185 -1.91 -4.07 -16.72
C ALA A 185 -1.40 -3.47 -15.41
N ASP A 186 -1.87 -2.26 -15.11
CA ASP A 186 -1.49 -1.52 -13.91
C ASP A 186 -2.33 -1.87 -12.69
N ILE A 187 -1.72 -1.79 -11.51
CA ILE A 187 -2.44 -1.71 -10.24
C ILE A 187 -2.03 -0.41 -9.57
N ASP A 188 -2.97 0.51 -9.45
CA ASP A 188 -2.80 1.84 -8.87
C ASP A 188 -3.53 1.93 -7.54
N ILE A 189 -2.80 2.27 -6.47
CA ILE A 189 -3.35 2.49 -5.12
C ILE A 189 -3.02 3.92 -4.68
N GLY A 190 -4.06 4.73 -4.57
CA GLY A 190 -4.01 6.15 -4.26
C GLY A 190 -3.66 6.46 -2.80
N PRO A 191 -3.57 7.75 -2.45
CA PRO A 191 -3.22 8.19 -1.10
C PRO A 191 -4.28 7.79 -0.07
N HIS A 192 -3.85 7.64 1.18
CA HIS A 192 -4.68 7.32 2.34
C HIS A 192 -5.58 6.07 2.23
N VAL A 193 -5.25 5.14 1.33
CA VAL A 193 -5.95 3.85 1.25
C VAL A 193 -5.55 2.95 2.41
N LEU A 194 -6.55 2.29 3.01
CA LEU A 194 -6.38 1.27 4.05
C LEU A 194 -6.85 -0.08 3.53
N ILE A 195 -5.98 -1.07 3.50
CA ILE A 195 -6.26 -2.43 3.05
C ILE A 195 -6.17 -3.37 4.26
N GLY A 196 -7.30 -3.99 4.61
CA GLY A 196 -7.42 -4.97 5.67
C GLY A 196 -6.68 -6.28 5.38
N PRO A 197 -6.60 -7.19 6.36
CA PRO A 197 -5.81 -8.41 6.22
C PRO A 197 -6.43 -9.36 5.19
N HIS A 198 -5.60 -10.21 4.55
CA HIS A 198 -6.02 -11.21 3.58
C HIS A 198 -6.80 -10.69 2.36
N VAL A 199 -6.66 -9.40 2.03
CA VAL A 199 -7.24 -8.84 0.81
C VAL A 199 -6.50 -9.36 -0.41
N LYS A 200 -7.27 -9.62 -1.48
CA LYS A 200 -6.76 -10.10 -2.76
C LYS A 200 -7.03 -9.09 -3.86
N LEU A 201 -5.99 -8.67 -4.58
CA LEU A 201 -6.10 -7.87 -5.79
C LEU A 201 -5.71 -8.75 -6.98
N PHE A 202 -6.67 -9.12 -7.82
CA PHE A 202 -6.46 -10.04 -8.93
C PHE A 202 -6.66 -9.33 -10.26
N SER A 203 -5.58 -8.76 -10.80
CA SER A 203 -5.59 -8.10 -12.12
C SER A 203 -5.69 -9.08 -13.28
N VAL A 204 -5.38 -10.36 -13.05
CA VAL A 204 -5.30 -11.42 -14.06
C VAL A 204 -6.54 -12.31 -14.05
N GLY A 205 -6.95 -12.79 -15.23
CA GLY A 205 -7.99 -13.80 -15.41
C GLY A 205 -7.76 -14.67 -16.64
N HIS A 206 -8.67 -15.62 -16.87
CA HIS A 206 -8.67 -16.50 -18.02
C HIS A 206 -9.95 -16.33 -18.84
N SER A 207 -9.86 -16.48 -20.16
CA SER A 207 -11.03 -16.63 -21.01
C SER A 207 -11.92 -17.75 -20.49
N LEU A 208 -13.24 -17.52 -20.50
CA LEU A 208 -14.21 -18.51 -20.00
C LEU A 208 -14.25 -19.75 -20.88
N ALA A 209 -14.10 -19.56 -22.20
CA ALA A 209 -13.95 -20.63 -23.18
C ALA A 209 -12.46 -20.88 -23.49
N SER A 210 -12.13 -22.13 -23.78
CA SER A 210 -10.84 -22.52 -24.36
C SER A 210 -10.85 -22.32 -25.88
N ASP A 211 -9.67 -22.21 -26.48
CA ASP A 211 -9.50 -22.35 -27.92
C ASP A 211 -9.56 -23.83 -28.35
N GLU A 212 -9.36 -24.09 -29.65
CA GLU A 212 -9.40 -25.44 -30.23
C GLU A 212 -8.33 -26.39 -29.67
N ALA A 213 -7.23 -25.84 -29.11
CA ALA A 213 -6.18 -26.63 -28.47
C ALA A 213 -6.48 -26.92 -26.99
N GLY A 214 -7.59 -26.42 -26.46
CA GLY A 214 -7.95 -26.54 -25.04
C GLY A 214 -7.32 -25.47 -24.15
N ASP A 215 -6.60 -24.50 -24.72
CA ASP A 215 -5.93 -23.46 -23.97
C ASP A 215 -6.88 -22.31 -23.64
N ARG A 216 -6.79 -21.79 -22.40
CA ARG A 216 -7.50 -20.57 -22.00
C ARG A 216 -6.56 -19.39 -22.09
N THR A 217 -6.97 -18.39 -22.87
CA THR A 217 -6.20 -17.15 -23.03
C THR A 217 -6.13 -16.42 -21.69
N VAL A 218 -4.92 -16.09 -21.25
CA VAL A 218 -4.69 -15.28 -20.05
C VAL A 218 -4.82 -13.81 -20.44
N TYR A 219 -5.61 -13.07 -19.68
CA TYR A 219 -5.73 -11.62 -19.83
C TYR A 219 -5.46 -10.94 -18.50
N ALA A 220 -5.09 -9.67 -18.55
CA ALA A 220 -5.06 -8.81 -17.38
C ALA A 220 -5.78 -7.50 -17.67
N GLY A 221 -6.31 -6.88 -16.62
CA GLY A 221 -6.99 -5.60 -16.68
C GLY A 221 -6.64 -4.76 -15.45
N PRO A 222 -6.62 -3.43 -15.58
CA PRO A 222 -6.12 -2.56 -14.54
C PRO A 222 -6.99 -2.64 -13.29
N ILE A 223 -6.39 -2.41 -12.13
CA ILE A 223 -7.12 -2.17 -10.88
C ILE A 223 -6.73 -0.79 -10.39
N THR A 224 -7.72 0.06 -10.11
CA THR A 224 -7.51 1.40 -9.57
C THR A 224 -8.25 1.51 -8.25
N ILE A 225 -7.53 1.85 -7.20
CA ILE A 225 -8.09 2.15 -5.88
C ILE A 225 -7.77 3.61 -5.59
N GLU A 226 -8.80 4.46 -5.63
CA GLU A 226 -8.65 5.91 -5.46
C GLU A 226 -8.40 6.31 -4.00
N ALA A 227 -8.25 7.61 -3.76
CA ALA A 227 -7.83 8.12 -2.46
C ALA A 227 -8.82 7.78 -1.33
N GLY A 228 -8.30 7.56 -0.12
CA GLY A 228 -9.12 7.40 1.10
C GLY A 228 -10.01 6.15 1.14
N VAL A 229 -9.86 5.21 0.21
CA VAL A 229 -10.63 3.96 0.20
C VAL A 229 -10.26 3.07 1.39
N TRP A 230 -11.25 2.45 2.01
CA TRP A 230 -11.05 1.38 2.97
C TRP A 230 -11.53 0.03 2.43
N VAL A 231 -10.62 -0.93 2.31
CA VAL A 231 -10.93 -2.31 1.91
C VAL A 231 -10.91 -3.21 3.13
N GLY A 232 -12.08 -3.70 3.54
CA GLY A 232 -12.24 -4.62 4.65
C GLY A 232 -11.54 -5.96 4.41
N GLY A 233 -11.12 -6.61 5.49
CA GLY A 233 -10.36 -7.86 5.45
C GLY A 233 -11.06 -8.98 4.65
N ASN A 234 -10.27 -9.90 4.11
CA ASN A 234 -10.70 -11.01 3.26
C ASN A 234 -11.41 -10.63 1.94
N SER A 235 -11.49 -9.35 1.58
CA SER A 235 -12.11 -8.92 0.33
C SER A 235 -11.28 -9.30 -0.90
N THR A 236 -11.93 -9.44 -2.05
CA THR A 236 -11.30 -9.76 -3.34
C THR A 236 -11.71 -8.73 -4.38
N ILE A 237 -10.75 -8.07 -5.01
CA ILE A 237 -10.95 -7.09 -6.08
C ILE A 237 -10.51 -7.70 -7.40
N LEU A 238 -11.42 -7.76 -8.38
CA LEU A 238 -11.16 -8.40 -9.66
C LEU A 238 -10.64 -7.43 -10.73
N SER A 239 -10.07 -8.04 -11.77
CA SER A 239 -9.52 -7.41 -12.96
C SER A 239 -10.47 -6.39 -13.60
N GLY A 240 -9.95 -5.19 -13.90
CA GLY A 240 -10.66 -4.12 -14.57
C GLY A 240 -11.52 -3.23 -13.66
N VAL A 241 -11.38 -3.36 -12.34
CA VAL A 241 -12.21 -2.61 -11.36
C VAL A 241 -11.53 -1.31 -10.93
N THR A 242 -12.33 -0.24 -10.89
CA THR A 242 -12.04 1.01 -10.20
C THR A 242 -12.87 1.13 -8.92
N ILE A 243 -12.23 1.40 -7.79
CA ILE A 243 -12.88 1.73 -6.52
C ILE A 243 -12.72 3.23 -6.30
N GLY A 244 -13.85 3.94 -6.34
CA GLY A 244 -13.90 5.38 -6.26
C GLY A 244 -13.50 5.94 -4.90
N GLU A 245 -13.07 7.21 -4.91
CA GLU A 245 -12.57 7.93 -3.73
C GLU A 245 -13.46 7.76 -2.49
N GLY A 246 -12.85 7.50 -1.33
CA GLY A 246 -13.54 7.42 -0.04
C GLY A 246 -14.54 6.27 0.08
N ALA A 247 -14.60 5.34 -0.88
CA ALA A 247 -15.47 4.18 -0.79
C ALA A 247 -15.00 3.18 0.29
N VAL A 248 -15.96 2.45 0.86
CA VAL A 248 -15.72 1.40 1.84
C VAL A 248 -16.19 0.06 1.27
N ILE A 249 -15.29 -0.91 1.22
CA ILE A 249 -15.60 -2.29 0.86
C ILE A 249 -15.70 -3.10 2.14
N SER A 250 -16.87 -3.68 2.45
CA SER A 250 -17.00 -4.49 3.66
C SER A 250 -16.14 -5.74 3.57
N ALA A 251 -15.74 -6.26 4.73
CA ALA A 251 -15.00 -7.50 4.83
C ALA A 251 -15.70 -8.66 4.07
N GLY A 252 -14.88 -9.52 3.46
CA GLY A 252 -15.33 -10.69 2.70
C GLY A 252 -16.02 -10.40 1.36
N SER A 253 -16.01 -9.15 0.88
CA SER A 253 -16.68 -8.80 -0.38
C SER A 253 -15.91 -9.28 -1.61
N VAL A 254 -16.63 -9.60 -2.70
CA VAL A 254 -16.03 -9.91 -4.01
C VAL A 254 -16.44 -8.83 -5.01
N VAL A 255 -15.53 -7.90 -5.26
CA VAL A 255 -15.77 -6.74 -6.12
C VAL A 255 -15.51 -7.12 -7.58
N THR A 256 -16.59 -7.14 -8.35
CA THR A 256 -16.62 -7.61 -9.75
C THR A 256 -16.87 -6.50 -10.76
N LYS A 257 -17.17 -5.28 -10.28
CA LYS A 257 -17.50 -4.07 -11.04
C LYS A 257 -17.05 -2.86 -10.23
N ASP A 258 -16.93 -1.73 -10.91
CA ASP A 258 -16.56 -0.46 -10.30
C ASP A 258 -17.49 -0.09 -9.13
N ILE A 259 -16.89 0.52 -8.11
CA ILE A 259 -17.59 1.01 -6.92
C ILE A 259 -17.57 2.53 -6.94
N PRO A 260 -18.72 3.21 -6.87
CA PRO A 260 -18.78 4.67 -6.86
C PRO A 260 -18.05 5.28 -5.64
N PRO A 261 -17.52 6.51 -5.77
CA PRO A 261 -16.99 7.26 -4.63
C PRO A 261 -17.98 7.39 -3.48
N TYR A 262 -17.45 7.53 -2.26
CA TYR A 262 -18.18 7.77 -1.01
C TYR A 262 -19.36 6.80 -0.80
N SER A 263 -19.17 5.53 -1.18
CA SER A 263 -20.18 4.50 -1.05
C SER A 263 -19.68 3.32 -0.23
N VAL A 264 -20.60 2.65 0.47
CA VAL A 264 -20.34 1.40 1.18
C VAL A 264 -20.82 0.25 0.31
N ALA A 265 -19.92 -0.64 -0.10
CA ALA A 265 -20.23 -1.81 -0.90
C ALA A 265 -20.01 -3.11 -0.12
N VAL A 266 -20.95 -4.05 -0.24
CA VAL A 266 -20.96 -5.30 0.53
C VAL A 266 -21.30 -6.51 -0.33
N GLY A 267 -20.81 -7.69 0.08
CA GLY A 267 -21.27 -8.99 -0.42
C GLY A 267 -20.47 -9.60 -1.57
N SER A 268 -20.94 -10.75 -2.06
CA SER A 268 -20.33 -11.51 -3.17
C SER A 268 -21.43 -11.96 -4.15
N PRO A 269 -21.55 -11.31 -5.33
CA PRO A 269 -20.75 -10.17 -5.79
C PRO A 269 -21.11 -8.87 -5.05
N ALA A 270 -20.13 -8.00 -4.84
CA ALA A 270 -20.30 -6.74 -4.09
C ALA A 270 -21.32 -5.82 -4.76
N ARG A 271 -22.18 -5.19 -3.95
CA ARG A 271 -23.17 -4.20 -4.36
C ARG A 271 -23.12 -3.02 -3.40
N VAL A 272 -23.33 -1.81 -3.94
CA VAL A 272 -23.50 -0.62 -3.11
C VAL A 272 -24.71 -0.83 -2.19
N LEU A 273 -24.46 -0.77 -0.89
CA LEU A 273 -25.48 -0.84 0.16
C LEU A 273 -26.08 0.54 0.40
N ARG A 274 -25.21 1.55 0.57
CA ARG A 274 -25.58 2.96 0.79
C ARG A 274 -24.42 3.89 0.46
N TYR A 275 -24.70 5.18 0.43
CA TYR A 275 -23.67 6.24 0.40
C TYR A 275 -23.31 6.68 1.82
N ILE A 276 -22.10 7.20 1.98
CA ILE A 276 -21.55 7.69 3.24
C ILE A 276 -22.12 9.09 3.49
N ASN A 277 -22.63 9.33 4.70
CA ASN A 277 -23.09 10.63 5.17
C ASN A 277 -22.11 11.14 6.23
N ALA A 278 -21.40 12.23 5.95
CA ALA A 278 -20.35 12.74 6.83
C ALA A 278 -20.86 13.14 8.24
N GLU A 279 -22.13 13.52 8.38
CA GLU A 279 -22.71 13.86 9.69
C GLU A 279 -22.99 12.62 10.54
N GLU A 280 -23.41 11.53 9.91
CA GLU A 280 -23.76 10.26 10.59
C GLU A 280 -22.56 9.32 10.75
N ASP A 281 -21.68 9.32 9.76
CA ASP A 281 -20.52 8.42 9.63
C ASP A 281 -19.19 9.10 9.99
N GLY A 282 -19.26 10.34 10.50
CA GLY A 282 -18.09 11.06 10.97
C GLY A 282 -17.40 10.37 12.16
N PRO A 283 -16.19 10.79 12.53
CA PRO A 283 -15.52 10.28 13.72
C PRO A 283 -16.45 10.41 14.94
N GLN A 284 -16.63 9.30 15.66
CA GLN A 284 -17.46 9.27 16.86
C GLN A 284 -16.74 10.04 17.96
N ALA A 285 -17.44 10.91 18.69
CA ALA A 285 -16.85 11.82 19.68
C ALA A 285 -16.41 11.16 21.01
N ASP A 286 -16.47 9.83 21.08
CA ASP A 286 -16.28 9.05 22.30
C ASP A 286 -14.81 8.56 22.40
N ASP A 287 -13.86 9.48 22.36
CA ASP A 287 -12.45 9.13 22.14
C ASP A 287 -11.66 9.07 23.46
N TYR A 288 -11.88 8.01 24.25
CA TYR A 288 -10.80 7.56 25.13
C TYR A 288 -9.66 7.04 24.26
N GLU A 289 -8.65 7.87 24.03
CA GLU A 289 -7.40 7.43 23.39
C GLU A 289 -6.47 6.88 24.47
N ALA A 290 -6.28 5.56 24.46
CA ALA A 290 -5.29 4.92 25.31
C ALA A 290 -3.89 5.45 24.95
N GLN A 291 -3.30 6.21 25.87
CA GLN A 291 -1.97 6.82 25.67
C GLN A 291 -0.85 5.81 25.87
N THR A 292 -1.12 4.74 26.63
CA THR A 292 -0.15 3.71 26.94
C THR A 292 -0.71 2.31 26.75
N LEU A 293 0.20 1.32 26.65
CA LEU A 293 -0.21 -0.08 26.60
C LEU A 293 -0.97 -0.50 27.87
N VAL A 294 -0.61 0.06 29.02
CA VAL A 294 -1.35 -0.16 30.27
C VAL A 294 -2.76 0.42 30.14
N ASP A 295 -2.89 1.67 29.69
CA ASP A 295 -4.19 2.32 29.46
C ASP A 295 -5.08 1.48 28.53
N ALA A 296 -4.50 0.98 27.44
CA ALA A 296 -5.21 0.14 26.48
C ALA A 296 -5.69 -1.18 27.09
N LEU A 297 -4.83 -1.86 27.87
CA LEU A 297 -5.16 -3.11 28.55
C LEU A 297 -6.18 -2.91 29.69
N MET A 298 -6.37 -1.68 30.15
CA MET A 298 -7.34 -1.32 31.18
C MET A 298 -8.73 -1.00 30.63
N VAL A 299 -8.89 -0.81 29.31
CA VAL A 299 -10.19 -0.49 28.69
C VAL A 299 -11.17 -1.65 28.89
N GLY A 300 -12.36 -1.35 29.46
CA GLY A 300 -13.40 -2.35 29.71
C GLY A 300 -13.21 -3.20 30.97
N GLY A 301 -12.16 -2.96 31.76
CA GLY A 301 -11.98 -3.57 33.08
C GLY A 301 -13.08 -3.14 34.04
N THR A 302 -13.77 -4.10 34.66
CA THR A 302 -14.95 -3.92 35.52
C THR A 302 -14.69 -3.22 36.87
N GLY A 303 -13.58 -2.48 37.01
CA GLY A 303 -13.11 -1.93 38.29
C GLY A 303 -12.44 -2.96 39.20
N ASP A 304 -12.13 -4.16 38.70
CA ASP A 304 -11.42 -5.21 39.42
C ASP A 304 -9.91 -4.86 39.59
N PRO A 305 -9.39 -4.75 40.83
CA PRO A 305 -7.98 -4.49 41.09
C PRO A 305 -7.00 -5.53 40.54
N THR A 306 -7.47 -6.77 40.31
CA THR A 306 -6.63 -7.86 39.77
C THR A 306 -6.29 -7.65 38.30
N GLY A 307 -7.26 -7.19 37.48
CA GLY A 307 -7.03 -6.84 36.09
C GLY A 307 -5.99 -5.71 35.91
N VAL A 308 -5.90 -4.79 36.88
CA VAL A 308 -4.87 -3.73 36.91
C VAL A 308 -3.46 -4.31 37.08
N GLN A 309 -3.31 -5.31 37.95
CA GLN A 309 -2.01 -5.94 38.19
C GLN A 309 -1.56 -6.76 37.00
N ASP A 310 -2.47 -7.47 36.35
CA ASP A 310 -2.18 -8.27 35.16
C ASP A 310 -1.76 -7.37 33.98
N ALA A 311 -2.49 -6.28 33.72
CA ALA A 311 -2.14 -5.30 32.67
C ALA A 311 -0.74 -4.70 32.87
N ARG A 312 -0.40 -4.31 34.11
CA ARG A 312 0.93 -3.79 34.44
C ARG A 312 2.02 -4.86 34.31
N THR A 313 1.70 -6.10 34.67
CA THR A 313 2.64 -7.23 34.56
C THR A 313 2.93 -7.52 33.09
N GLU A 314 1.91 -7.56 32.24
CA GLU A 314 2.05 -7.83 30.81
C GLU A 314 2.84 -6.72 30.11
N ALA A 315 2.52 -5.45 30.38
CA ALA A 315 3.26 -4.32 29.83
C ALA A 315 4.74 -4.35 30.27
N ARG A 316 5.03 -4.77 31.50
CA ARG A 316 6.41 -4.94 31.99
C ARG A 316 7.12 -6.13 31.32
N ILE A 317 6.42 -7.23 31.06
CA ILE A 317 6.99 -8.39 30.33
C ILE A 317 7.36 -7.95 28.92
N ILE A 318 6.46 -7.27 28.21
CA ILE A 318 6.71 -6.74 26.87
C ILE A 318 7.88 -5.76 26.89
N GLY A 319 7.93 -4.87 27.90
CA GLY A 319 9.06 -3.98 28.15
C GLY A 319 10.41 -4.71 28.26
N LYS A 320 10.48 -5.88 28.91
CA LYS A 320 11.74 -6.65 29.00
C LYS A 320 12.29 -7.13 27.64
N TYR A 321 11.43 -7.21 26.62
CA TYR A 321 11.84 -7.58 25.26
C TYR A 321 12.15 -6.34 24.39
N MET A 322 11.94 -5.14 24.91
CA MET A 322 12.29 -3.87 24.27
C MET A 322 13.80 -3.65 24.31
N THR A 323 14.35 -3.01 23.26
CA THR A 323 15.76 -2.58 23.29
C THR A 323 15.95 -1.47 24.35
N PRO A 324 17.19 -1.16 24.80
CA PRO A 324 17.42 -0.05 25.73
C PRO A 324 16.85 1.30 25.26
N GLN A 325 16.82 1.53 23.93
CA GLN A 325 16.24 2.74 23.33
C GLN A 325 14.71 2.72 23.34
N ASP A 326 14.10 1.58 23.03
CA ASP A 326 12.65 1.40 23.14
C ASP A 326 12.18 1.51 24.60
N GLN A 327 13.00 1.03 25.53
CA GLN A 327 12.76 1.12 26.97
C GLN A 327 12.82 2.57 27.46
N GLU A 328 13.75 3.39 26.95
CA GLU A 328 13.83 4.82 27.24
C GLU A 328 12.62 5.57 26.70
N LEU A 329 12.19 5.27 25.47
CA LEU A 329 10.98 5.84 24.87
C LEU A 329 9.72 5.47 25.67
N TYR A 330 9.61 4.19 26.06
CA TYR A 330 8.55 3.70 26.93
C TYR A 330 8.54 4.45 28.26
N ASN A 331 9.69 4.53 28.95
CA ASN A 331 9.78 5.22 30.24
C ASN A 331 9.40 6.70 30.13
N ASN A 332 9.75 7.38 29.03
CA ASN A 332 9.39 8.78 28.78
C ASN A 332 7.90 9.00 28.48
N MET A 333 7.17 7.98 28.03
CA MET A 333 5.70 8.04 27.88
C MET A 333 4.95 7.72 29.19
N HIS A 334 5.64 7.14 30.16
CA HIS A 334 5.07 6.63 31.42
C HIS A 334 5.46 7.45 32.66
N HIS A 335 6.21 8.54 32.48
CA HIS A 335 6.62 9.51 33.51
C HIS A 335 6.11 10.91 33.16
#